data_AF-A0A7V0S2F3-F1
#
_entry.id   AF-A0A7V0S2F3-F1
#
_cell.length_a   1.000
_cell.length_b   1.000
_cell.length_c   1.000
_cell.angle_alpha   90.00
_cell.angle_beta   90.00
_cell.angle_gamma   90.00
#
_symmetry.space_group_name_H-M   'P 1'
#
loop_
_entity.id
_entity.type
_entity.pdbx_description
1 polymer ?
#
loop_
_entity_poly.entity_id
_entity_poly.type
_entity_poly.pdbx_seq_one_letter_code
_entity_poly.pdbx_strand_id
1 'polypeptide(L)' 'IYVIGFYFPVVPKEQARIRVQLSAGHSKENLDKCIEAFTKVGKKFGVI' A
#
# COMPACT_ATOMS: atom_id res chain seq x y z
N ILE A 1 2.87 5.54 -7.48
CA ILE A 1 1.87 5.08 -6.49
C ILE A 1 2.05 5.92 -5.26
N TYR A 2 1.01 6.67 -4.89
CA TYR A 2 1.03 7.51 -3.70
C TYR A 2 0.05 6.90 -2.68
N VAL A 3 0.55 6.59 -1.50
CA VAL A 3 -0.20 5.97 -0.41
C VAL A 3 0.22 6.56 0.91
N ILE A 4 -0.66 6.49 1.90
CA ILE A 4 -0.42 7.04 3.22
C ILE A 4 -0.23 5.90 4.20
N GLY A 5 0.88 5.94 4.93
CA GLY A 5 1.13 5.05 6.06
C GLY A 5 0.42 5.57 7.30
N PHE A 6 -0.26 4.67 8.02
CA PHE A 6 -0.81 4.92 9.33
C PHE A 6 0.12 4.35 10.40
N TYR A 7 0.45 5.20 11.37
CA TYR A 7 1.28 4.89 12.53
C TYR A 7 0.64 5.49 13.79
N PHE A 8 1.15 5.11 14.96
CA PHE A 8 0.70 5.65 16.24
C PHE A 8 0.79 7.19 16.26
N PRO A 9 -0.23 7.93 16.72
CA PRO A 9 -1.40 7.49 17.51
C PRO A 9 -2.63 7.07 16.71
N VAL A 10 -2.58 7.13 15.37
CA VAL A 10 -3.76 6.88 14.51
C VAL A 10 -4.12 5.39 14.46
N VAL A 11 -3.14 4.52 14.67
CA VAL A 11 -3.33 3.07 14.88
C VAL A 11 -2.57 2.64 16.13
N PRO A 12 -2.97 1.55 16.80
CA PRO A 12 -2.21 1.01 17.93
C PRO A 12 -0.74 0.74 17.58
N LYS A 13 0.12 0.75 18.60
CA LYS A 13 1.52 0.34 18.44
C LYS A 13 1.60 -1.08 17.86
N GLU A 14 2.64 -1.36 17.08
CA GLU A 14 2.83 -2.62 16.34
C GLU A 14 1.76 -2.95 15.27
N GLN A 15 0.80 -2.05 15.02
CA GLN A 15 -0.24 -2.23 14.00
C GLN A 15 -0.15 -1.20 12.87
N ALA A 16 1.07 -0.74 12.56
CA ALA A 16 1.31 0.16 11.44
C ALA A 16 0.87 -0.49 10.12
N ARG A 17 0.15 0.26 9.29
CA ARG A 17 -0.41 -0.25 8.04
C ARG A 17 -0.46 0.82 6.96
N ILE A 18 -0.42 0.40 5.71
CA ILE A 18 -0.55 1.29 4.55
C ILE A 18 -2.01 1.27 4.09
N ARG A 19 -2.60 2.45 3.83
CA ARG A 19 -3.94 2.54 3.23
C ARG A 19 -3.83 3.01 1.79
N VAL A 20 -4.40 2.22 0.89
CA VAL A 20 -4.60 2.57 -0.51
C VAL A 20 -5.99 3.20 -0.67
N GLN A 21 -6.08 4.31 -1.39
CA GLN A 21 -7.35 4.93 -1.72
C GLN A 21 -7.70 4.56 -3.16
N LEU A 22 -8.65 3.66 -3.33
CA LEU A 22 -9.15 3.22 -4.63
C LEU A 22 -10.41 4.01 -4.96
N SER A 23 -10.56 4.36 -6.23
CA SER A 23 -11.73 5.05 -6.77
C SER A 23 -12.04 4.53 -8.19
N ALA A 24 -13.26 4.75 -8.66
CA ALA A 24 -13.68 4.36 -10.01
C ALA A 24 -12.86 5.01 -11.14
N GLY A 25 -12.07 6.05 -10.84
CA GLY A 25 -11.17 6.68 -11.80
C GLY A 25 -9.88 5.89 -12.10
N HIS A 26 -9.65 4.76 -11.44
CA HIS A 26 -8.47 3.94 -11.69
C HIS A 26 -8.74 2.95 -12.83
N SER A 27 -7.91 2.99 -13.87
CA SER A 27 -7.89 1.96 -14.92
C SER A 27 -7.27 0.65 -14.40
N LYS A 28 -7.53 -0.45 -15.11
CA LYS A 28 -6.94 -1.76 -14.79
C LYS A 28 -5.40 -1.71 -14.78
N GLU A 29 -4.81 -1.01 -15.74
CA GLU A 29 -3.36 -0.80 -15.80
C GLU A 29 -2.80 -0.06 -14.57
N ASN A 30 -3.57 0.89 -14.00
CA ASN A 30 -3.16 1.55 -12.76
C ASN A 30 -3.13 0.57 -11.58
N LEU A 31 -4.08 -0.38 -11.54
CA LEU A 31 -4.13 -1.43 -10.52
C LEU A 31 -2.98 -2.42 -10.69
N ASP A 32 -2.71 -2.86 -11.91
CA ASP A 32 -1.63 -3.80 -12.21
C ASP A 32 -0.26 -3.21 -11.83
N LYS A 33 -0.01 -1.95 -12.23
CA LYS A 33 1.19 -1.20 -11.81
C LYS A 33 1.29 -1.07 -10.28
N CYS A 34 0.15 -0.89 -9.61
CA CYS A 34 0.08 -0.80 -8.15
C CYS A 34 0.54 -2.12 -7.51
N ILE A 35 -0.06 -3.23 -7.94
CA ILE A 35 0.21 -4.58 -7.42
C ILE A 35 1.68 -4.96 -7.65
N GLU A 36 2.23 -4.74 -8.83
CA GLU A 36 3.62 -5.06 -9.14
C GLU A 36 4.60 -4.31 -8.23
N ALA A 37 4.38 -3.02 -8.02
CA ALA A 37 5.24 -2.22 -7.16
C ALA A 37 5.16 -2.66 -5.69
N PHE A 38 3.95 -2.91 -5.18
CA PHE A 38 3.76 -3.44 -3.83
C PHE A 38 4.40 -4.82 -3.67
N THR A 39 4.29 -5.69 -4.67
CA THR A 39 4.91 -7.02 -4.67
C THR A 39 6.44 -6.92 -4.66
N LYS A 40 7.01 -6.04 -5.50
CA LYS A 40 8.46 -5.83 -5.57
C LYS A 40 9.04 -5.31 -4.27
N VAL A 41 8.39 -4.29 -3.68
CA VAL A 41 8.82 -3.68 -2.42
C VAL A 41 8.60 -4.67 -1.27
N GLY A 42 7.45 -5.33 -1.23
CA GLY A 42 7.12 -6.24 -0.17
C GLY A 42 8.08 -7.43 -0.07
N LYS A 43 8.44 -8.03 -1.21
CA LYS A 43 9.49 -9.06 -1.27
C LYS A 43 10.86 -8.54 -0.84
N LYS A 44 11.22 -7.31 -1.22
CA LYS A 44 12.49 -6.69 -0.84
C LYS A 44 12.63 -6.50 0.67
N PHE A 45 11.53 -6.18 1.36
CA PHE A 45 11.51 -5.93 2.80
C PHE A 45 11.01 -7.12 3.63
N GLY A 46 10.70 -8.26 3.00
CA GLY A 46 10.26 -9.48 3.71
C GLY A 46 8.92 -9.35 4.41
N VAL A 47 8.01 -8.51 3.91
CA VAL A 47 6.67 -8.29 4.49
C VAL A 47 5.57 -9.11 3.80
N ILE A 48 5.88 -9.79 2.69
CA ILE A 48 5.03 -10.73 1.94
C ILE A 48 5.87 -11.91 1.44
#